data_AF-A0A972H3M1-F1
#
_entry.id   AF-A0A972H3M1-F1
#
_cell.length_a   1.000
_cell.length_b   1.000
_cell.length_c   1.000
_cell.angle_alpha   90.00
_cell.angle_beta   90.00
_cell.angle_gamma   90.00
#
_symmetry.space_group_name_H-M   'P 1'
#
loop_
_entity.id
_entity.type
_entity.pdbx_description
1 polymer ?
#
loop_
_entity_poly.entity_id
_entity_poly.type
_entity_poly.pdbx_seq_one_letter_code
_entity_poly.pdbx_strand_id
1 'polypeptide(L)' 'MKINYLGFSNYHRRYCFEISFSDEITRIKFENIFNMNFRDHTIQAEPDRSSSFVEYVVFANEEHKESINAILKKFEEKK' A
#
# COMPACT_ATOMS: atom_id res chain seq x y z
N MET A 1 8.22 5.65 7.64
CA MET A 1 7.73 4.76 6.57
C MET A 1 8.39 5.24 5.29
N LYS A 2 8.46 4.45 4.22
CA LYS A 2 8.90 4.97 2.92
C LYS A 2 7.90 4.53 1.87
N ILE A 3 7.35 5.48 1.12
CA ILE A 3 6.35 5.23 0.08
C ILE A 3 7.02 5.50 -1.27
N ASN A 4 6.94 4.54 -2.18
CA ASN A 4 7.47 4.65 -3.54
C ASN A 4 6.38 4.28 -4.55
N TYR A 5 6.16 5.11 -5.57
CA TYR A 5 5.22 4.77 -6.64
C TYR A 5 5.95 3.96 -7.71
N LEU A 6 5.46 2.75 -8.00
CA LEU A 6 6.10 1.84 -8.97
C LEU A 6 5.43 1.88 -10.36
N GLY A 7 4.27 2.55 -10.50
CA GLY A 7 3.50 2.46 -11.73
C GLY A 7 2.73 1.14 -11.84
N PHE A 8 2.49 0.70 -13.08
CA PHE A 8 1.81 -0.57 -13.35
C PHE A 8 2.73 -1.76 -13.09
N SER A 9 2.34 -2.65 -12.18
CA SER A 9 3.04 -3.90 -11.91
C SER A 9 2.46 -5.03 -12.74
N ASN A 10 3.31 -5.67 -13.55
CA ASN A 10 2.94 -6.89 -14.28
C ASN A 10 2.65 -8.07 -13.35
N TYR A 11 3.26 -8.09 -12.16
CA TYR A 11 3.04 -9.14 -11.17
C TYR A 11 1.64 -9.05 -10.53
N HIS A 12 1.24 -7.86 -10.07
CA HIS A 12 -0.10 -7.63 -9.51
C HIS A 12 -1.17 -7.37 -10.58
N ARG A 13 -0.76 -7.12 -11.83
CA ARG A 13 -1.60 -6.64 -12.94
C ARG A 13 -2.43 -5.39 -12.56
N ARG A 14 -1.83 -4.53 -11.75
CA ARG A 14 -2.44 -3.34 -11.13
C ARG A 14 -1.39 -2.24 -10.96
N TYR A 15 -1.82 -1.00 -10.81
CA TYR A 15 -0.94 0.07 -10.35
C TYR A 15 -0.59 -0.13 -8.88
N CYS A 16 0.62 0.25 -8.48
CA CYS A 16 1.06 -0.01 -7.11
C CYS A 16 1.96 1.07 -6.51
N PHE A 17 1.79 1.23 -5.20
CA PHE A 17 2.79 1.83 -4.32
C PHE A 17 3.48 0.72 -3.55
N GLU A 18 4.80 0.80 -3.46
CA GLU A 18 5.60 0.03 -2.51
C GLU A 18 5.76 0.83 -1.22
N ILE A 19 5.50 0.17 -0.10
CA ILE A 19 5.61 0.77 1.22
C ILE A 19 6.60 -0.05 2.05
N SER A 20 7.71 0.56 2.44
CA SER A 20 8.70 -0.04 3.32
C SER A 20 8.48 0.38 4.78
N PHE A 21 8.47 -0.61 5.66
CA PHE A 21 8.33 -0.46 7.10
C PHE A 21 9.65 -0.75 7.84
N SER A 22 9.74 -0.24 9.06
CA SER A 22 10.87 -0.49 9.97
C SER A 22 10.82 -1.87 10.62
N ASP A 23 9.61 -2.44 10.70
CA ASP A 23 9.29 -3.62 11.48
C ASP A 23 7.99 -4.25 10.97
N GLU A 24 7.86 -5.55 11.17
CA GLU A 24 6.73 -6.35 10.68
C GLU A 24 5.43 -6.01 11.41
N ILE A 25 5.48 -5.71 12.71
CA ILE A 25 4.30 -5.39 13.51
C ILE A 25 3.59 -4.15 12.95
N THR A 26 4.35 -3.12 12.59
CA THR A 26 3.79 -1.91 12.01
C THR A 26 3.23 -2.15 10.61
N ARG A 27 3.88 -2.98 9.79
CA ARG A 27 3.34 -3.41 8.49
C ARG A 27 1.98 -4.10 8.64
N ILE A 28 1.89 -5.10 9.52
CA ILE A 28 0.63 -5.84 9.79
C ILE A 28 -0.47 -4.89 10.25
N LYS A 29 -0.16 -3.94 11.15
CA LYS A 29 -1.15 -2.94 11.60
C LYS A 29 -1.63 -2.07 10.45
N PHE A 30 -0.71 -1.62 9.59
CA PHE A 30 -1.05 -0.86 8.40
C PHE A 30 -1.98 -1.65 7.46
N GLU A 31 -1.61 -2.87 7.09
CA GLU A 31 -2.39 -3.76 6.22
C GLU A 31 -3.84 -3.88 6.71
N ASN A 32 -4.01 -4.21 7.99
CA ASN A 32 -5.31 -4.39 8.61
C ASN A 32 -6.14 -3.09 8.58
N ILE A 33 -5.57 -1.96 9.02
CA ILE A 33 -6.29 -0.69 9.06
C ILE A 33 -6.63 -0.23 7.64
N PHE A 34 -5.70 -0.36 6.70
CA PHE A 34 -5.90 0.06 5.32
C PHE A 34 -7.00 -0.75 4.64
N ASN A 35 -6.92 -2.08 4.68
CA ASN A 35 -7.93 -2.97 4.09
C ASN A 35 -9.30 -2.90 4.78
N MET A 36 -9.36 -2.53 6.07
CA MET A 36 -10.64 -2.25 6.73
C MET A 36 -11.33 -0.99 6.17
N ASN A 37 -10.55 0.00 5.73
CA ASN A 37 -11.06 1.24 5.13
C ASN A 37 -11.40 1.07 3.64
N PHE A 38 -10.68 0.21 2.92
CA PHE A 38 -10.91 -0.11 1.51
C PHE A 38 -11.45 -1.53 1.36
N ARG A 39 -12.77 -1.66 1.53
CA ARG A 39 -13.44 -2.97 1.47
C ARG A 39 -13.71 -3.47 0.05
N ASP A 40 -13.59 -2.60 -0.94
CA ASP A 40 -13.74 -3.00 -2.33
C ASP A 40 -12.42 -3.57 -2.86
N HIS A 41 -12.49 -4.61 -3.69
CA HIS A 41 -11.30 -5.25 -4.25
C HIS A 41 -10.54 -4.35 -5.25
N THR A 42 -10.89 -3.07 -5.36
CA THR A 42 -10.30 -2.12 -6.30
C THR A 42 -9.04 -1.46 -5.76
N ILE A 43 -8.91 -1.35 -4.42
CA ILE A 43 -7.74 -0.82 -3.72
C ILE A 43 -7.45 -1.72 -2.53
N GLN A 44 -6.26 -2.32 -2.48
CA GLN A 44 -5.91 -3.27 -1.42
C GLN A 44 -4.43 -3.14 -1.05
N ALA A 45 -4.10 -3.34 0.22
CA ALA A 45 -2.75 -3.61 0.70
C ALA A 45 -2.49 -5.12 0.63
N GLU A 46 -1.42 -5.51 -0.05
CA GLU A 46 -0.97 -6.89 -0.22
C GLU A 46 0.50 -7.02 0.25
N PRO A 47 0.82 -7.94 1.19
CA PRO A 47 2.18 -8.07 1.68
C PRO A 47 3.09 -8.64 0.60
N ASP A 48 4.34 -8.18 0.57
CA ASP A 48 5.34 -8.84 -0.26
C ASP A 48 5.61 -10.26 0.25
N ARG A 49 5.71 -11.22 -0.68
CA ARG A 49 5.92 -12.63 -0.33
C ARG A 49 7.37 -12.94 0.04
N SER A 50 8.31 -12.06 -0.31
CA SER A 50 9.74 -12.25 -0.13
C SER A 50 10.30 -11.43 1.04
N SER A 51 9.58 -10.39 1.48
CA SER A 51 10.00 -9.45 2.52
C SER A 51 8.86 -9.12 3.48
N SER A 52 9.04 -9.45 4.77
CA SER A 52 8.06 -9.18 5.83
C SER A 52 7.91 -7.69 6.19
N PHE A 53 8.75 -6.82 5.61
CA PHE A 53 8.76 -5.37 5.87
C PHE A 53 8.22 -4.54 4.71
N VAL A 54 7.74 -5.17 3.63
CA VAL A 54 7.24 -4.50 2.44
C VAL A 54 5.76 -4.81 2.25
N GLU A 55 5.00 -3.78 1.94
CA GLU A 55 3.58 -3.86 1.58
C GLU A 55 3.37 -3.19 0.23
N TYR A 56 2.57 -3.81 -0.63
CA TYR A 56 2.14 -3.22 -1.88
C TYR A 56 0.69 -2.73 -1.76
N VAL A 57 0.48 -1.43 -1.93
CA VAL A 57 -0.89 -0.91 -2.12
C VAL A 57 -1.20 -0.92 -3.60
N VAL A 58 -2.03 -1.88 -4.00
CA VAL A 58 -2.43 -2.12 -5.39
C VAL A 58 -3.77 -1.48 -5.69
N PHE A 59 -3.92 -0.93 -6.89
CA PHE A 59 -5.16 -0.29 -7.33
C PHE A 59 -5.39 -0.39 -8.84
N ALA A 60 -6.65 -0.45 -9.24
CA ALA A 60 -7.03 -0.74 -10.63
C ALA A 60 -6.77 0.42 -11.61
N ASN A 61 -7.06 1.67 -11.20
CA ASN A 61 -7.07 2.83 -12.08
C ASN A 61 -6.01 3.86 -11.67
N GLU A 62 -5.14 4.28 -12.59
CA GLU A 62 -4.06 5.23 -12.31
C GLU A 62 -4.56 6.58 -11.78
N GLU A 63 -5.77 7.00 -12.16
CA GLU A 63 -6.41 8.23 -11.71
C GLU A 63 -6.53 8.33 -10.18
N HIS A 64 -6.56 7.19 -9.47
CA HIS A 64 -6.59 7.14 -8.01
C HIS A 64 -5.22 7.35 -7.34
N LYS A 65 -4.13 7.46 -8.12
CA LYS A 65 -2.76 7.59 -7.60
C LYS A 65 -2.63 8.73 -6.58
N GLU A 66 -3.09 9.93 -6.94
CA GLU A 66 -2.90 11.11 -6.09
C GLU A 66 -3.74 11.04 -4.81
N SER A 67 -4.98 10.52 -4.90
CA SER A 67 -5.84 10.35 -3.73
C SER A 67 -5.30 9.28 -2.77
N ILE A 68 -4.84 8.13 -3.31
CA ILE A 68 -4.20 7.08 -2.52
C ILE A 68 -2.91 7.60 -1.89
N ASN A 69 -2.05 8.31 -2.63
CA ASN A 69 -0.82 8.89 -2.09
C ASN A 69 -1.12 9.83 -0.91
N ALA A 70 -2.14 10.69 -1.01
CA ALA A 70 -2.55 11.56 0.09
C ALA A 70 -3.03 10.77 1.34
N ILE A 71 -3.73 9.65 1.14
CA ILE A 71 -4.12 8.75 2.23
C ILE A 71 -2.89 8.12 2.88
N LEU A 72 -1.96 7.57 2.09
CA LEU A 72 -0.73 6.96 2.57
C LEU A 72 0.14 7.95 3.36
N LYS A 73 0.19 9.21 2.93
CA LYS A 73 0.89 10.28 3.66
C LYS A 73 0.27 10.57 5.03
N LYS A 74 -1.06 10.54 5.14
CA LYS A 74 -1.74 10.65 6.46
C LYS A 74 -1.42 9.48 7.39
N PHE A 75 -1.16 8.29 6.86
CA PHE A 75 -0.68 7.15 7.65
C PHE A 75 0.76 7.35 8.12
N GLU A 76 1.60 7.99 7.30
CA GLU A 76 2.99 8.31 7.65
C GLU A 76 3.09 9.31 8.80
N GLU A 77 2.22 10.32 8.82
CA GLU A 77 2.20 11.40 9.84
C GLU A 77 1.61 10.98 11.20
N LYS A 78 0.84 9.88 11.24
CA LYS A 78 0.24 9.34 12.47
C LYS A 78 1.14 8.38 13.24
N LYS A 79 2.40 8.25 12.83
CA LYS A 79 3.42 7.37 13.43
C LYS A 79 4.17 8.06 14.55
#